data_AF-A0A1E2RW11-F1
#
_entry.id   AF-A0A1E2RW11-F1
#
_cell.length_a   1.000
_cell.length_b   1.000
_cell.length_c   1.000
_cell.angle_alpha   90.00
_cell.angle_beta   90.00
_cell.angle_gamma   90.00
#
_symmetry.space_group_name_H-M   'P 1'
#
loop_
_entity.id
_entity.type
_entity.pdbx_description
1 polymer ?
#
loop_
_entity_poly.entity_id
_entity_poly.type
_entity_poly.pdbx_seq_one_letter_code
_entity_poly.pdbx_strand_id
1 'polypeptide(L)'
;MDKPEGGPELRQAVKRVALLNLGYFGVEFAVALTIGSVALFADSVDFLEDASVNLLILLALNWSLRNRARLGMVLAAILLVPSLATLWQAWTKFQDLSPPEPFILSATGLGALAVNVICA
;
A
#
# COMPACT_ATOMS: atom_id res chain seq x y z
N MET A 1 -28.38 3.45 26.97
CA MET A 1 -27.46 4.48 26.45
C MET A 1 -26.32 3.70 25.83
N ASP A 2 -26.50 3.32 24.58
CA ASP A 2 -25.52 2.52 23.83
C ASP A 2 -24.19 3.28 23.79
N LYS A 3 -23.13 2.64 24.26
CA LYS A 3 -21.77 3.07 23.92
C LYS A 3 -21.64 2.90 22.39
N PRO A 4 -21.00 3.83 21.68
CA PRO A 4 -20.67 3.58 20.29
C PRO A 4 -19.68 2.41 20.24
N GLU A 5 -20.16 1.21 19.96
CA GLU A 5 -19.39 -0.04 20.05
C GLU A 5 -18.23 -0.10 19.04
N GLY A 6 -18.18 0.81 18.06
CA GLY A 6 -17.17 0.80 17.01
C GLY A 6 -15.85 1.53 17.30
N GLY A 7 -15.72 2.33 18.37
CA GLY A 7 -14.55 3.22 18.53
C GLY A 7 -13.21 2.50 18.76
N PRO A 8 -13.09 1.67 19.82
CA PRO A 8 -11.85 0.95 20.14
C PRO A 8 -11.54 -0.17 19.15
N GLU A 9 -12.56 -0.89 18.69
CA GLU A 9 -12.43 -2.01 17.75
C GLU A 9 -11.97 -1.54 16.37
N LEU A 10 -12.61 -0.48 15.82
CA LEU A 10 -12.16 0.14 14.57
C LEU A 10 -10.72 0.61 14.68
N ARG A 11 -10.37 1.28 15.79
CA ARG A 11 -9.01 1.78 16.01
C ARG A 11 -7.98 0.65 16.00
N GLN A 12 -8.32 -0.51 16.56
CA GLN A 12 -7.44 -1.67 16.56
C GLN A 12 -7.35 -2.32 15.18
N ALA A 13 -8.47 -2.44 14.46
CA ALA A 13 -8.53 -2.96 13.10
C ALA A 13 -7.67 -2.12 12.14
N VAL A 14 -7.93 -0.81 12.03
CA VAL A 14 -7.18 0.08 11.11
C VAL A 14 -5.69 0.15 11.47
N LYS A 15 -5.34 0.04 12.77
CA LYS A 15 -3.93 -0.04 13.17
C LYS A 15 -3.27 -1.33 12.69
N ARG A 16 -3.97 -2.47 12.76
CA ARG A 16 -3.45 -3.75 12.27
C ARG A 16 -3.26 -3.71 10.75
N VAL A 17 -4.28 -3.27 10.03
CA VAL A 17 -4.24 -3.13 8.55
C VAL A 17 -3.09 -2.20 8.15
N ALA A 18 -2.95 -1.03 8.77
CA ALA A 18 -1.85 -0.11 8.50
C ALA A 18 -0.47 -0.73 8.70
N LEU A 19 -0.27 -1.51 9.78
CA LEU A 19 1.02 -2.13 10.07
C LEU A 19 1.34 -3.29 9.12
N LEU A 20 0.32 -4.10 8.77
CA LEU A 20 0.49 -5.21 7.84
C LEU A 20 0.82 -4.70 6.44
N ASN A 21 0.05 -3.74 5.92
CA ASN A 21 0.30 -3.14 4.61
C ASN A 21 1.64 -2.41 4.56
N LEU A 22 2.01 -1.65 5.60
CA LEU A 22 3.32 -0.99 5.64
C LEU A 22 4.48 -2.00 5.72
N GLY A 23 4.31 -3.10 6.45
CA GLY A 23 5.29 -4.17 6.52
C GLY A 23 5.47 -4.86 5.17
N TYR A 24 4.36 -5.17 4.50
CA TYR A 24 4.39 -5.87 3.22
C TYR A 24 4.87 -4.99 2.07
N PHE A 25 4.53 -3.69 2.07
CA PHE A 25 5.16 -2.67 1.22
C PHE A 25 6.68 -2.79 1.25
N GLY A 26 7.29 -2.87 2.43
CA GLY A 26 8.75 -2.97 2.56
C GLY A 26 9.32 -4.24 1.93
N VAL A 27 8.61 -5.37 2.07
CA VAL A 27 8.99 -6.65 1.45
C VAL A 27 8.90 -6.54 -0.06
N GLU A 28 7.75 -6.16 -0.61
CA GLU A 28 7.54 -6.08 -2.05
C GLU A 28 8.44 -5.06 -2.71
N PHE A 29 8.61 -3.89 -2.10
CA PHE A 29 9.49 -2.84 -2.62
C PHE A 29 10.94 -3.33 -2.71
N ALA A 30 11.44 -3.98 -1.65
CA ALA A 30 12.77 -4.55 -1.66
C ALA A 30 12.92 -5.63 -2.75
N VAL A 31 11.96 -6.55 -2.85
CA VAL A 31 11.99 -7.61 -3.87
C VAL A 31 11.89 -7.00 -5.27
N ALA A 32 10.99 -6.05 -5.50
CA ALA A 32 10.80 -5.35 -6.77
C ALA A 32 12.11 -4.75 -7.28
N LEU A 33 12.88 -4.09 -6.41
CA LEU A 33 14.19 -3.54 -6.74
C LEU A 33 15.21 -4.64 -7.06
N THR A 34 15.21 -5.75 -6.31
CA THR A 34 16.19 -6.84 -6.52
C THR A 34 15.99 -7.58 -7.85
N ILE A 35 14.74 -7.81 -8.27
CA ILE A 35 14.44 -8.55 -9.50
C ILE A 35 14.05 -7.64 -10.68
N GLY A 36 14.01 -6.33 -10.48
CA GLY A 36 13.57 -5.34 -11.47
C GLY A 36 12.13 -5.58 -11.92
N SER A 37 11.23 -5.92 -11.00
CA SER A 37 9.82 -6.23 -11.29
C SER A 37 8.95 -4.98 -11.20
N VAL A 38 8.39 -4.58 -12.34
CA VAL A 38 7.41 -3.49 -12.42
C VAL A 38 6.13 -3.84 -11.67
N ALA A 39 5.71 -5.11 -11.72
CA ALA A 39 4.48 -5.57 -11.08
C ALA A 39 4.57 -5.47 -9.56
N LEU A 40 5.65 -5.97 -8.94
CA LEU A 40 5.85 -5.85 -7.48
C LEU A 40 6.09 -4.39 -7.06
N PHE A 41 6.72 -3.60 -7.92
CA PHE A 41 6.88 -2.18 -7.63
C PHE A 41 5.50 -1.48 -7.58
N ALA A 42 4.62 -1.78 -8.53
CA ALA A 42 3.25 -1.27 -8.55
C ALA A 42 2.45 -1.72 -7.32
N ASP A 43 2.47 -3.03 -7.01
CA ASP A 43 1.77 -3.62 -5.88
C ASP A 43 2.25 -3.05 -4.54
N SER A 44 3.57 -2.82 -4.40
CA SER A 44 4.13 -2.15 -3.22
C SER A 44 3.57 -0.73 -3.02
N VAL A 45 3.33 0.03 -4.10
CA VAL A 45 2.75 1.38 -4.00
C VAL A 45 1.30 1.32 -3.52
N ASP A 46 0.54 0.30 -3.92
CA ASP A 46 -0.82 0.05 -3.41
C ASP A 46 -0.81 -0.25 -1.91
N PHE A 47 0.10 -1.11 -1.44
CA PHE A 47 0.32 -1.35 -0.01
C PHE A 47 0.68 -0.07 0.77
N LEU A 48 1.48 0.82 0.17
CA LEU A 48 1.82 2.12 0.78
C LEU A 48 0.59 3.05 0.83
N GLU A 49 -0.25 3.04 -0.19
CA GLU A 49 -1.52 3.77 -0.23
C GLU A 49 -2.44 3.30 0.89
N ASP A 50 -2.67 1.99 1.00
CA ASP A 50 -3.51 1.39 2.02
C ASP A 50 -3.02 1.69 3.44
N ALA A 51 -1.70 1.57 3.67
CA ALA A 51 -1.10 1.92 4.94
C ALA A 51 -1.35 3.40 5.27
N SER A 52 -1.17 4.28 4.29
CA SER A 52 -1.35 5.72 4.43
C SER A 52 -2.80 6.10 4.73
N VAL A 53 -3.76 5.49 4.05
CA VAL A 53 -5.21 5.71 4.27
C VAL A 53 -5.62 5.20 5.66
N ASN A 54 -5.17 4.02 6.07
CA ASN A 54 -5.49 3.48 7.39
C ASN A 54 -4.83 4.29 8.53
N LEU A 55 -3.61 4.80 8.33
CA LEU A 55 -2.97 5.73 9.26
C LEU A 55 -3.73 7.06 9.33
N LEU A 56 -4.21 7.58 8.19
CA LEU A 56 -5.04 8.78 8.15
C LEU A 56 -6.33 8.57 8.96
N ILE A 57 -7.01 7.44 8.78
CA ILE A 57 -8.21 7.10 9.57
C ILE A 57 -7.87 7.06 11.06
N LEU A 58 -6.78 6.38 11.43
CA LEU A 58 -6.32 6.23 12.81
C LEU A 58 -6.03 7.58 13.50
N LEU A 59 -5.36 8.50 12.79
CA LEU A 59 -4.96 9.81 13.33
C LEU A 59 -6.09 10.84 13.28
N ALA A 60 -6.96 10.74 12.28
CA ALA A 60 -7.92 11.78 11.96
C ALA A 60 -9.31 11.57 12.58
N LEU A 61 -9.49 10.57 13.46
CA LEU A 61 -10.76 10.31 14.17
C LEU A 61 -11.36 11.59 14.78
N ASN A 62 -10.53 12.51 15.28
CA ASN A 62 -10.96 13.78 15.90
C ASN A 62 -10.78 15.02 15.01
N TRP A 63 -10.39 14.86 13.74
CA TRP A 63 -10.14 15.98 12.83
C TRP A 63 -11.40 16.39 12.05
N SER A 64 -11.46 17.65 11.63
CA SER A 64 -12.48 18.12 10.70
C SER A 64 -12.34 17.46 9.33
N LEU A 65 -13.47 17.31 8.61
CA LEU A 65 -13.47 16.76 7.24
C LEU A 65 -12.53 17.51 6.29
N ARG A 66 -12.39 18.83 6.47
CA ARG A 66 -11.47 19.67 5.68
C ARG A 66 -10.00 19.30 5.90
N ASN A 67 -9.59 19.01 7.14
CA ASN A 67 -8.21 18.63 7.43
C ASN A 67 -7.91 17.20 6.97
N ARG A 68 -8.89 16.29 7.07
CA ARG A 68 -8.80 14.94 6.49
C ARG A 68 -8.55 14.99 4.98
N ALA A 69 -9.35 15.77 4.25
CA ALA A 69 -9.20 15.93 2.80
C ALA A 69 -7.84 16.52 2.41
N ARG A 70 -7.35 17.52 3.16
CA ARG A 70 -6.03 18.12 2.90
C ARG A 70 -4.89 17.13 3.08
N LEU A 71 -4.89 16.36 4.16
CA LEU A 71 -3.85 15.36 4.38
C LEU A 71 -3.94 14.24 3.34
N GLY A 72 -5.15 13.79 2.98
CA GLY A 72 -5.35 12.85 1.87
C GLY A 72 -4.80 13.37 0.55
N MET A 73 -5.01 14.64 0.20
CA MET A 73 -4.43 15.25 -1.01
C MET A 73 -2.90 15.29 -0.98
N VAL A 74 -2.29 15.58 0.18
CA VAL A 74 -0.84 15.54 0.33
C VAL A 74 -0.30 14.13 0.14
N LEU A 75 -0.95 13.12 0.74
CA LEU A 75 -0.58 11.71 0.56
C LEU A 75 -0.71 11.28 -0.90
N ALA A 76 -1.80 11.64 -1.57
CA ALA A 76 -1.99 11.38 -2.99
C ALA A 76 -0.89 12.02 -3.87
N ALA A 77 -0.48 13.26 -3.55
CA ALA A 77 0.62 13.92 -4.25
C ALA A 77 1.97 13.21 -4.01
N ILE A 78 2.21 12.70 -2.80
CA ILE A 78 3.41 11.92 -2.48
C ILE A 78 3.41 10.59 -3.25
N LEU A 79 2.28 9.88 -3.27
CA LEU A 79 2.12 8.60 -3.97
C LEU A 79 2.21 8.75 -5.50
N LEU A 80 1.91 9.94 -6.04
CA LEU A 80 2.04 10.21 -7.47
C LEU A 80 3.48 9.99 -7.97
N VAL A 81 4.50 10.31 -7.15
CA VAL A 81 5.91 10.21 -7.53
C VAL A 81 6.32 8.75 -7.83
N PRO A 82 6.17 7.78 -6.91
CA PRO A 82 6.47 6.39 -7.21
C PRO A 82 5.52 5.82 -8.27
N SER A 83 4.25 6.21 -8.33
CA SER A 83 3.33 5.76 -9.39
C SER A 83 3.77 6.18 -10.80
N LEU A 84 4.26 7.42 -10.96
CA LEU A 84 4.87 7.87 -12.22
C LEU A 84 6.15 7.10 -12.54
N ALA A 85 6.96 6.78 -11.53
CA ALA A 85 8.13 5.92 -11.71
C ALA A 85 7.72 4.51 -12.16
N THR A 86 6.64 3.95 -11.64
CA THR A 86 6.06 2.67 -12.11
C THR A 86 5.68 2.75 -13.59
N LEU A 87 5.01 3.82 -14.03
CA LEU A 87 4.64 4.01 -15.43
C LEU A 87 5.86 4.08 -16.34
N TRP A 88 6.90 4.79 -15.91
CA TRP A 88 8.17 4.85 -16.64
C TRP A 88 8.84 3.47 -16.74
N GLN A 89 8.90 2.73 -15.64
CA GLN A 89 9.45 1.37 -15.61
C GLN A 89 8.63 0.40 -16.48
N ALA A 90 7.30 0.51 -16.47
CA ALA A 90 6.42 -0.27 -17.33
C ALA A 90 6.73 -0.01 -18.82
N TRP A 91 6.87 1.26 -19.19
CA TRP A 91 7.18 1.64 -20.57
C TRP A 91 8.54 1.11 -21.04
N THR A 92 9.58 1.25 -20.21
CA THR A 92 10.92 0.73 -20.53
C THR A 92 10.94 -0.79 -20.65
N LYS A 93 10.31 -1.51 -19.71
CA LYS A 93 10.20 -2.98 -19.75
C LYS A 93 9.35 -3.51 -20.90
N PHE A 94 8.35 -2.75 -21.34
CA PHE A 94 7.55 -3.10 -22.52
C PHE A 94 8.40 -3.15 -23.79
N GLN A 95 9.45 -2.35 -23.89
CA GLN A 95 10.37 -2.35 -25.03
C GLN A 95 11.39 -3.49 -24.98
N ASP A 96 11.84 -3.89 -23.78
CA ASP A 96 12.82 -4.96 -23.60
C ASP A 96 12.24 -6.38 -23.69
N LEU A 97 10.92 -6.56 -23.49
CA LEU A 97 10.19 -7.85 -23.53
C LEU A 97 10.78 -8.98 -22.65
N SER A 98 11.75 -8.68 -21.78
CA SER A 98 12.36 -9.63 -20.87
C SER A 98 11.43 -9.85 -19.66
N PRO A 99 10.97 -11.08 -19.38
CA PRO A 99 10.16 -11.34 -18.20
C PRO A 99 10.99 -11.22 -16.92
N PRO A 100 10.38 -10.78 -15.80
CA PRO A 100 11.01 -10.86 -14.48
C PRO A 100 11.15 -12.32 -14.02
N GLU A 101 11.94 -12.55 -12.98
CA GLU A 101 12.13 -13.88 -12.39
C GLU A 101 10.78 -14.39 -11.81
N PRO A 102 10.23 -15.51 -12.33
CA PRO A 102 8.85 -15.89 -12.07
C PRO A 102 8.61 -16.49 -10.68
N PHE A 103 9.60 -17.15 -10.09
CA PHE A 103 9.42 -17.85 -8.81
C PHE A 103 9.32 -16.86 -7.64
N ILE A 104 10.29 -15.94 -7.51
CA ILE A 104 10.32 -14.89 -6.51
C ILE A 104 9.13 -13.95 -6.70
N LEU A 105 8.78 -13.60 -7.94
CA LEU A 105 7.59 -12.81 -8.25
C LEU A 105 6.34 -13.49 -7.68
N SER A 106 6.15 -14.77 -7.99
CA SER A 106 4.95 -15.51 -7.58
C SER A 106 4.91 -15.75 -6.07
N ALA A 107 6.04 -16.08 -5.45
CA ALA A 107 6.14 -16.25 -4.01
C ALA A 107 5.82 -14.95 -3.25
N THR A 108 6.31 -13.82 -3.76
CA THR A 108 6.04 -12.49 -3.18
C THR A 108 4.57 -12.10 -3.38
N GLY A 109 4.01 -12.31 -4.56
CA GLY A 109 2.58 -12.05 -4.81
C GLY A 109 1.63 -12.94 -3.99
N LEU A 110 2.02 -14.19 -3.66
CA LEU A 110 1.24 -15.04 -2.76
C LEU A 110 1.21 -14.51 -1.33
N GLY A 111 2.31 -13.94 -0.84
CA GLY A 111 2.30 -13.28 0.45
C GLY A 111 1.48 -11.98 0.44
N ALA A 112 1.47 -11.23 -0.67
CA ALA A 112 0.62 -10.05 -0.85
C ALA A 112 -0.85 -10.44 -0.72
N LEU A 113 -1.26 -11.50 -1.44
CA LEU A 113 -2.59 -12.07 -1.34
C LEU A 113 -2.94 -12.47 0.10
N ALA A 114 -2.03 -13.13 0.80
CA ALA A 114 -2.27 -13.52 2.19
C ALA A 114 -2.49 -12.31 3.11
N VAL A 115 -1.70 -11.24 2.95
CA VAL A 115 -1.90 -9.99 3.70
C VAL A 115 -3.25 -9.37 3.40
N ASN A 116 -3.63 -9.28 2.12
CA ASN A 116 -4.92 -8.73 1.73
C ASN A 116 -6.09 -9.55 2.29
N VAL A 117 -6.00 -10.88 2.31
CA VAL A 117 -7.01 -11.75 2.93
C VAL A 117 -7.08 -11.57 4.44
N ILE A 118 -5.96 -11.33 5.12
CA ILE A 118 -5.94 -11.06 6.57
C ILE A 118 -6.57 -9.70 6.90
N CYS A 119 -6.51 -8.74 5.98
CA CYS A 119 -7.04 -7.38 6.17
C CYS A 119 -8.53 -7.24 5.80
N ALA A 120 -9.07 -8.13 4.97
CA ALA A 120 -10.47 -8.15 4.52
C ALA A 120 -11.45 -8.61 5.61
#